data_AF-A0A813KU82-F1
#
_entry.id   AF-A0A813KU82-F1
#
_cell.length_a   1.000
_cell.length_b   1.000
_cell.length_c   1.000
_cell.angle_alpha   90.00
_cell.angle_beta   90.00
_cell.angle_gamma   90.00
#
_symmetry.space_group_name_H-M   'P 1'
#
loop_
_entity.id
_entity.type
_entity.pdbx_description
1 polymer ?
#
loop_
_entity_poly.entity_id
_entity_poly.type
_entity_poly.pdbx_seq_one_letter_code
_entity_poly.pdbx_strand_id
1 'polypeptide(L)'
;MPAAVSVAGAAAAAALFSSRDTALWSHCLNLYDEAIAEASAKKQGQTDLAALDSWLRSDWRAQGQAKAKGLTRAALEKVATWKLTRGQWRPLLPRIKSNAEPAVAAAWRAALDARAQAESKPVPAAASAAVAALAAGLDGVGPATASA
;
A
#
# COMPACT_ATOMS: atom_id res chain seq x y z
N MET A 1 -26.07 16.27 7.47
CA MET A 1 -25.56 15.14 6.66
C MET A 1 -25.68 15.51 5.19
N PRO A 2 -24.59 15.76 4.45
CA PRO A 2 -24.70 15.89 3.00
C PRO A 2 -25.22 14.57 2.43
N ALA A 3 -26.28 14.63 1.63
CA ALA A 3 -27.03 13.46 1.14
C ALA A 3 -26.20 12.47 0.30
N ALA A 4 -24.99 12.86 -0.11
CA ALA A 4 -24.14 12.15 -1.08
C ALA A 4 -23.53 10.83 -0.59
N VAL A 5 -23.54 10.53 0.71
CA VAL A 5 -22.87 9.32 1.27
C VAL A 5 -23.84 8.34 1.93
N SER A 6 -25.16 8.48 1.72
CA SER A 6 -26.15 7.62 2.37
C SER A 6 -26.24 6.19 1.80
N VAL A 7 -25.52 5.88 0.72
CA VAL A 7 -25.58 4.58 0.04
C VAL A 7 -24.17 4.10 -0.32
N ALA A 8 -23.82 2.86 0.04
CA ALA A 8 -22.56 2.24 -0.38
C ALA A 8 -22.58 1.90 -1.88
N GLY A 9 -21.43 2.03 -2.57
CA GLY A 9 -21.24 1.50 -3.92
C GLY A 9 -20.66 2.50 -4.92
N ALA A 10 -20.53 2.04 -6.17
CA ALA A 10 -19.86 2.77 -7.24
C ALA A 10 -20.48 4.14 -7.55
N ALA A 11 -21.80 4.28 -7.40
CA ALA A 11 -22.52 5.53 -7.64
C ALA A 11 -22.17 6.62 -6.62
N ALA A 12 -22.09 6.29 -5.33
CA ALA A 12 -21.69 7.23 -4.29
C ALA A 12 -20.22 7.63 -4.41
N ALA A 13 -19.35 6.68 -4.81
CA ALA A 13 -17.96 7.00 -5.13
C ALA A 13 -17.87 7.98 -6.32
N ALA A 14 -18.63 7.76 -7.39
CA ALA A 14 -18.65 8.65 -8.56
C ALA A 14 -19.14 10.07 -8.21
N ALA A 15 -20.14 10.19 -7.33
CA ALA A 15 -20.61 11.47 -6.82
C ALA A 15 -19.54 12.21 -6.01
N LEU A 16 -18.82 11.49 -5.14
CA LEU A 16 -17.70 12.06 -4.38
C LEU A 16 -16.56 12.53 -5.30
N PHE A 17 -16.17 11.71 -6.30
CA PHE A 17 -15.11 12.06 -7.26
C PHE A 17 -15.47 13.27 -8.14
N SER A 18 -16.76 13.51 -8.36
CA SER A 18 -17.25 14.68 -9.10
C SER A 18 -17.37 15.93 -8.22
N SER A 19 -17.28 15.79 -6.90
CA SER A 19 -17.41 16.89 -5.95
C SER A 19 -16.08 17.64 -5.76
N ARG A 20 -16.18 18.97 -5.71
CA ARG A 20 -15.07 19.87 -5.32
C ARG A 20 -15.16 20.33 -3.86
N ASP A 21 -16.14 19.82 -3.11
CA ASP A 21 -16.37 20.18 -1.72
C ASP A 21 -15.31 19.53 -0.81
N THR A 22 -14.35 20.32 -0.37
CA THR A 22 -13.25 19.87 0.50
C THR A 22 -13.75 19.37 1.86
N ALA A 23 -14.84 19.92 2.39
CA ALA A 23 -15.39 19.49 3.67
C ALA A 23 -15.98 18.07 3.56
N LEU A 24 -16.65 17.77 2.44
CA LEU A 24 -17.12 16.42 2.13
C LEU A 24 -15.96 15.44 2.00
N TRP A 25 -14.90 15.82 1.29
CA TRP A 25 -13.68 14.99 1.15
C TRP A 25 -13.02 14.70 2.49
N SER A 26 -12.84 15.72 3.34
CA SER A 26 -12.28 15.56 4.68
C SER A 26 -13.16 14.67 5.56
N HIS A 27 -14.48 14.85 5.50
CA HIS A 27 -15.40 14.01 6.24
C HIS A 27 -15.28 12.53 5.83
N CYS A 28 -15.35 12.23 4.53
CA CYS A 28 -15.18 10.86 4.03
C CYS A 28 -13.81 10.26 4.40
N LEU A 29 -12.74 11.06 4.37
CA LEU A 29 -11.42 10.63 4.78
C LEU A 29 -11.34 10.29 6.28
N ASN A 30 -12.05 11.05 7.13
CA ASN A 30 -12.08 10.80 8.57
C ASN A 30 -12.82 9.50 8.93
N LEU A 31 -13.73 9.02 8.08
CA LEU A 31 -14.42 7.74 8.25
C LEU A 31 -13.55 6.52 7.89
N TYR A 32 -12.31 6.75 7.43
CA TYR A 32 -11.43 5.68 6.96
C TYR A 32 -11.14 4.61 8.04
N ASP A 33 -10.87 5.04 9.27
CA ASP A 33 -10.53 4.11 10.36
C ASP A 33 -11.74 3.22 10.72
N GLU A 34 -12.96 3.78 10.69
CA GLU A 34 -14.22 3.04 10.85
C GLU A 34 -14.41 2.01 9.72
N ALA A 35 -14.17 2.42 8.47
CA ALA A 35 -14.26 1.53 7.31
C ALA A 35 -13.25 0.37 7.38
N ILE A 36 -12.03 0.61 7.86
CA ILE A 36 -11.02 -0.43 8.09
C ILE A 36 -11.44 -1.36 9.22
N ALA A 37 -11.99 -0.84 10.32
CA ALA A 37 -12.49 -1.65 11.42
C ALA A 37 -13.62 -2.60 10.97
N GLU A 38 -14.59 -2.10 10.19
CA GLU A 38 -15.64 -2.93 9.60
C GLU A 38 -15.07 -3.99 8.63
N ALA A 39 -14.11 -3.60 7.78
CA ALA A 39 -13.47 -4.53 6.85
C ALA A 39 -12.69 -5.64 7.58
N SER A 40 -12.05 -5.30 8.72
CA SER A 40 -11.38 -6.27 9.59
C SER A 40 -12.40 -7.23 10.22
N ALA A 41 -13.50 -6.70 10.75
CA ALA A 41 -14.57 -7.49 11.37
C ALA A 41 -15.23 -8.49 10.40
N LYS A 42 -15.32 -8.17 9.11
CA LYS A 42 -15.85 -9.07 8.06
C LYS A 42 -14.90 -10.23 7.71
N LYS A 43 -13.65 -10.20 8.15
CA LYS A 43 -12.62 -11.21 7.84
C LYS A 43 -12.25 -12.09 9.05
N GLN A 44 -13.24 -12.39 9.90
CA GLN A 44 -13.07 -13.21 11.11
C GLN A 44 -12.17 -14.43 10.87
N GLY A 45 -11.06 -14.52 11.62
CA GLY A 45 -10.09 -15.61 11.54
C GLY A 45 -8.82 -15.35 10.70
N GLN A 46 -8.73 -14.22 9.98
CA GLN A 46 -7.49 -13.80 9.29
C GLN A 46 -6.74 -12.71 10.08
N THR A 47 -5.46 -12.53 9.75
CA THR A 47 -4.54 -11.53 10.32
C THR A 47 -5.21 -10.16 10.49
N ASP A 48 -5.02 -9.51 11.64
CA ASP A 48 -5.67 -8.23 11.97
C ASP A 48 -5.35 -7.13 10.94
N LEU A 49 -6.33 -6.83 10.09
CA LEU A 49 -6.22 -5.84 9.03
C LEU A 49 -6.05 -4.43 9.59
N ALA A 50 -6.70 -4.12 10.71
CA ALA A 50 -6.64 -2.80 11.32
C ALA A 50 -5.24 -2.51 11.87
N ALA A 51 -4.63 -3.48 12.56
CA ALA A 51 -3.25 -3.37 13.02
C ALA A 51 -2.25 -3.26 11.86
N LEU A 52 -2.44 -4.06 10.80
CA LEU A 52 -1.59 -4.00 9.60
C LEU A 52 -1.69 -2.65 8.88
N ASP A 53 -2.90 -2.09 8.78
CA ASP A 53 -3.15 -0.82 8.12
C ASP A 53 -2.57 0.36 8.91
N SER A 54 -2.78 0.37 10.23
CA SER A 54 -2.22 1.37 11.13
C SER A 54 -0.68 1.37 11.07
N TRP A 55 -0.07 0.18 11.15
CA TRP A 55 1.39 0.05 11.01
C TRP A 55 1.89 0.61 9.67
N LEU A 56 1.22 0.30 8.56
CA LEU A 56 1.66 0.75 7.25
C LEU A 56 1.57 2.28 7.11
N ARG A 57 0.48 2.89 7.56
CA ARG A 57 0.28 4.35 7.45
C ARG A 57 1.16 5.11 8.43
N SER A 58 1.19 4.70 9.68
CA SER A 58 1.85 5.44 10.77
C SER A 58 3.33 5.11 10.87
N ASP A 59 3.68 3.83 11.04
CA ASP A 59 5.05 3.46 11.38
C ASP A 59 5.93 3.34 10.12
N TRP A 60 5.40 2.70 9.08
CA TRP A 60 6.19 2.44 7.88
C TRP A 60 6.36 3.68 7.01
N ARG A 61 5.25 4.36 6.69
CA ARG A 61 5.22 5.52 5.80
C ARG A 61 5.46 6.84 6.52
N ALA A 62 4.72 7.14 7.58
CA ALA A 62 4.78 8.47 8.22
C ALA A 62 6.02 8.65 9.12
N GLN A 63 6.37 7.64 9.93
CA GLN A 63 7.56 7.68 10.79
C GLN A 63 8.86 7.33 10.05
N GLY A 64 8.80 7.11 8.73
CA GLY A 64 9.98 6.95 7.90
C GLY A 64 10.79 5.68 8.18
N GLN A 65 10.22 4.62 8.77
CA GLN A 65 10.92 3.35 8.94
C GLN A 65 11.45 2.80 7.61
N ALA A 66 10.71 3.00 6.50
CA ALA A 66 11.18 2.66 5.16
C ALA A 66 12.47 3.40 4.77
N LYS A 67 12.62 4.66 5.19
CA LYS A 67 13.83 5.46 4.94
C LYS A 67 14.96 5.10 5.89
N ALA A 68 14.66 4.86 7.16
CA ALA A 68 15.66 4.62 8.21
C ALA A 68 16.22 3.19 8.20
N LYS A 69 15.36 2.19 7.99
CA LYS A 69 15.72 0.77 8.07
C LYS A 69 15.81 0.08 6.70
N GLY A 70 15.34 0.75 5.65
CA GLY A 70 15.17 0.15 4.33
C GLY A 70 14.11 -0.95 4.32
N LEU A 71 13.87 -1.55 3.16
CA LEU A 71 12.98 -2.71 3.04
C LEU A 71 13.69 -3.97 3.56
N THR A 72 13.10 -4.60 4.57
CA THR A 72 13.51 -5.92 5.08
C THR A 72 12.57 -7.00 4.59
N ARG A 73 12.97 -8.28 4.63
CA ARG A 73 12.08 -9.40 4.29
C ARG A 73 10.83 -9.40 5.16
N ALA A 74 10.99 -9.13 6.46
CA ALA A 74 9.87 -9.05 7.40
C ALA A 74 8.90 -7.91 7.05
N ALA A 75 9.41 -6.73 6.66
CA ALA A 75 8.57 -5.63 6.20
C ALA A 75 7.86 -5.95 4.89
N LEU A 76 8.56 -6.58 3.93
CA LEU A 76 7.99 -7.03 2.65
C LEU A 76 6.85 -8.02 2.87
N GLU A 77 7.05 -9.01 3.75
CA GLU A 77 6.01 -9.97 4.12
C GLU A 77 4.81 -9.28 4.77
N LYS A 78 5.04 -8.30 5.65
CA LYS A 78 3.97 -7.56 6.32
C LYS A 78 3.16 -6.70 5.34
N VAL A 79 3.81 -6.04 4.38
CA VAL A 79 3.16 -5.29 3.29
C VAL A 79 2.35 -6.22 2.39
N ALA A 80 2.92 -7.37 2.01
CA ALA A 80 2.23 -8.37 1.20
C ALA A 80 1.01 -8.94 1.94
N THR A 81 1.16 -9.24 3.23
CA THR A 81 0.06 -9.69 4.08
C THR A 81 -1.04 -8.64 4.16
N TRP A 82 -0.70 -7.38 4.43
CA TRP A 82 -1.68 -6.27 4.41
C TRP A 82 -2.45 -6.18 3.09
N LYS A 83 -1.76 -6.25 1.94
CA LYS A 83 -2.43 -6.20 0.63
C LYS A 83 -3.40 -7.35 0.42
N LEU A 84 -3.00 -8.57 0.77
CA LEU A 84 -3.83 -9.76 0.60
C LEU A 84 -4.99 -9.78 1.58
N THR A 85 -4.77 -9.36 2.83
CA THR A 85 -5.81 -9.20 3.84
C THR A 85 -6.78 -8.08 3.48
N ARG A 86 -6.38 -7.04 2.74
CA ARG A 86 -7.32 -6.04 2.23
C ARG A 86 -8.07 -6.52 0.97
N GLY A 87 -7.39 -7.26 0.11
CA GLY A 87 -7.90 -7.71 -1.19
C GLY A 87 -8.51 -9.11 -1.20
N GLN A 88 -8.57 -9.68 -2.40
CA GLN A 88 -8.85 -11.11 -2.66
C GLN A 88 -7.54 -11.91 -2.56
N TRP A 89 -7.63 -13.14 -2.03
CA TRP A 89 -6.49 -14.04 -1.83
C TRP A 89 -5.74 -14.31 -3.15
N ARG A 90 -4.41 -14.25 -3.12
CA ARG A 90 -3.56 -14.54 -4.29
C ARG A 90 -2.48 -15.56 -3.95
N PRO A 91 -2.22 -16.55 -4.82
CA PRO A 91 -1.27 -17.65 -4.59
C PRO A 91 0.23 -17.24 -4.57
N LEU A 92 0.55 -15.94 -4.56
CA LEU A 92 1.92 -15.44 -4.69
C LEU A 92 2.63 -15.18 -3.35
N LEU A 93 1.91 -15.21 -2.23
CA LEU A 93 2.52 -14.99 -0.91
C LEU A 93 3.68 -15.95 -0.58
N PRO A 94 3.61 -17.26 -0.92
CA PRO A 94 4.75 -18.16 -0.73
C PRO A 94 6.01 -17.71 -1.49
N ARG A 95 5.85 -17.18 -2.71
CA ARG A 95 6.96 -16.65 -3.53
C ARG A 95 7.57 -15.39 -2.95
N ILE A 96 6.74 -14.51 -2.39
CA ILE A 96 7.23 -13.31 -1.70
C ILE A 96 8.07 -13.71 -0.48
N LYS A 97 7.62 -14.72 0.28
CA LYS A 97 8.30 -15.24 1.47
C LYS A 97 9.63 -15.96 1.18
N SER A 98 9.80 -16.50 -0.04
CA SER A 98 11.03 -17.19 -0.44
C SER A 98 12.18 -16.25 -0.81
N ASN A 99 11.94 -14.93 -0.91
CA ASN A 99 13.03 -13.98 -1.13
C ASN A 99 13.98 -13.94 0.08
N ALA A 100 15.28 -14.06 -0.16
CA ALA A 100 16.29 -13.96 0.88
C ALA A 100 16.50 -12.49 1.32
N GLU A 101 16.82 -12.25 2.59
CA GLU A 101 17.08 -10.90 3.13
C GLU A 101 18.09 -10.09 2.29
N PRO A 102 19.22 -10.65 1.82
CA PRO A 102 20.16 -9.90 0.98
C PRO A 102 19.57 -9.49 -0.37
N ALA A 103 18.70 -10.32 -0.96
CA ALA A 103 18.04 -10.00 -2.22
C ALA A 103 17.04 -8.84 -2.04
N VAL A 104 16.30 -8.83 -0.91
CA VAL A 104 15.39 -7.73 -0.55
C VAL A 104 16.15 -6.42 -0.36
N ALA A 105 17.27 -6.44 0.37
CA ALA A 105 18.10 -5.26 0.55
C ALA A 105 18.70 -4.76 -0.76
N ALA A 106 19.17 -5.67 -1.64
CA ALA A 106 19.72 -5.31 -2.94
C ALA A 106 18.66 -4.69 -3.87
N ALA A 107 17.48 -5.30 -3.95
CA ALA A 107 16.37 -4.78 -4.75
C ALA A 107 15.92 -3.40 -4.25
N TRP A 108 15.89 -3.19 -2.93
CA TRP A 108 15.58 -1.89 -2.34
C TRP A 108 16.59 -0.81 -2.72
N ARG A 109 17.90 -1.11 -2.65
CA ARG A 109 18.96 -0.18 -3.06
C ARG A 109 18.85 0.15 -4.55
N ALA A 110 18.68 -0.85 -5.40
CA ALA A 110 18.48 -0.65 -6.84
C ALA A 110 17.27 0.24 -7.15
N ALA A 111 16.18 0.12 -6.38
CA ALA A 111 15.00 0.96 -6.52
C ALA A 111 15.24 2.41 -6.11
N LEU A 112 16.00 2.64 -5.03
CA LEU A 112 16.41 3.99 -4.61
C LEU A 112 17.33 4.64 -5.65
N ASP A 113 18.30 3.88 -6.18
CA ASP A 113 19.23 4.36 -7.21
C ASP A 113 18.49 4.69 -8.51
N ALA A 114 17.58 3.82 -8.96
CA ALA A 114 16.75 4.05 -10.14
C ALA A 114 15.85 5.27 -9.99
N ARG A 115 15.32 5.51 -8.78
CA ARG A 115 14.55 6.72 -8.46
C ARG A 115 15.42 7.97 -8.53
N ALA A 116 16.59 7.95 -7.91
CA ALA A 116 17.53 9.07 -7.88
C ALA A 116 17.97 9.48 -9.30
N GLN A 117 18.29 8.48 -10.15
CA GLN A 117 18.64 8.70 -11.56
C GLN A 117 17.49 9.30 -12.39
N ALA A 118 16.25 9.14 -11.92
CA ALA A 118 15.06 9.66 -12.57
C ALA A 118 14.50 10.93 -11.89
N GLU A 119 15.19 11.53 -10.91
CA GLU A 119 14.71 12.73 -10.20
C GLU A 119 14.54 13.96 -11.10
N SER A 120 15.30 14.03 -12.21
CA SER A 120 15.15 15.07 -13.22
C SER A 120 13.93 14.88 -14.12
N LYS A 121 13.23 13.73 -14.03
CA LYS A 121 12.04 13.41 -14.80
C LYS A 121 10.77 13.73 -14.00
N PRO A 122 9.60 13.84 -14.68
CA PRO A 122 8.32 14.00 -13.98
C PRO A 122 8.12 12.92 -12.91
N VAL A 123 7.51 13.28 -11.76
CA VAL A 123 7.29 12.40 -10.60
C VAL A 123 6.76 10.99 -10.97
N PRO A 124 5.83 10.81 -11.93
CA PRO A 124 5.37 9.48 -12.33
C PRO A 124 6.48 8.59 -12.90
N ALA A 125 7.47 9.16 -13.59
CA ALA A 125 8.58 8.44 -14.17
C ALA A 125 9.58 7.96 -13.10
N ALA A 126 9.88 8.80 -12.10
CA ALA A 126 10.77 8.43 -11.00
C ALA A 126 10.17 7.31 -10.12
N ALA A 127 8.86 7.39 -9.84
CA ALA A 127 8.15 6.34 -9.14
C ALA A 127 8.10 5.03 -9.94
N SER A 128 7.86 5.11 -11.25
CA SER A 128 7.80 3.93 -12.13
C SER A 128 9.14 3.21 -12.22
N ALA A 129 10.26 3.94 -12.22
CA ALA A 129 11.60 3.35 -12.21
C ALA A 129 11.87 2.52 -10.94
N ALA A 130 11.51 3.05 -9.77
CA ALA A 130 11.63 2.32 -8.50
C ALA A 130 10.74 1.07 -8.47
N VAL A 131 9.50 1.19 -8.94
CA VAL A 131 8.55 0.07 -9.02
C VAL A 131 9.06 -1.04 -9.94
N ALA A 132 9.62 -0.67 -11.10
CA ALA A 132 10.20 -1.62 -12.04
C ALA A 132 11.41 -2.35 -11.44
N ALA A 133 12.30 -1.64 -10.74
CA ALA A 133 13.46 -2.23 -10.08
C ALA A 133 13.05 -3.25 -9.00
N LEU A 134 12.06 -2.91 -8.15
CA LEU A 134 11.54 -3.84 -7.15
C LEU A 134 10.86 -5.06 -7.78
N ALA A 135 10.07 -4.86 -8.83
CA ALA A 135 9.35 -5.95 -9.49
C ALA A 135 10.29 -6.89 -10.27
N ALA A 136 11.42 -6.38 -10.77
CA ALA A 136 12.44 -7.20 -11.43
C ALA A 136 13.31 -7.96 -10.42
N GLY A 137 13.58 -7.38 -9.25
CA GLY A 137 14.51 -7.94 -8.25
C GLY A 137 13.90 -8.92 -7.26
N LEU A 138 12.57 -9.05 -7.19
CA LEU A 138 11.88 -9.83 -6.16
C LEU A 138 10.84 -10.79 -6.75
N ASP A 139 10.91 -12.06 -6.35
CA ASP A 139 9.92 -13.06 -6.79
C ASP A 139 8.57 -12.82 -6.11
N GLY A 140 7.49 -12.99 -6.88
CA GLY A 140 6.12 -12.75 -6.42
C GLY A 140 5.74 -11.28 -6.20
N VAL A 141 6.65 -10.32 -6.46
CA VAL A 141 6.40 -8.88 -6.34
C VAL A 141 6.15 -8.27 -7.71
N GLY A 142 4.88 -7.94 -8.01
CA GLY A 142 4.52 -7.20 -9.22
C GLY A 142 4.39 -5.69 -8.98
N PRO A 143 4.08 -4.90 -10.03
CA PRO A 143 3.91 -3.44 -9.93
C PRO A 143 2.89 -3.02 -8.88
N ALA A 144 1.83 -3.83 -8.70
CA ALA A 144 0.85 -3.61 -7.66
C ALA A 144 1.46 -3.71 -6.26
N THR A 145 2.32 -4.68 -5.98
CA THR A 145 2.94 -4.83 -4.65
C THR A 145 4.09 -3.85 -4.45
N ALA A 146 4.91 -3.64 -5.48
CA ALA A 146 6.05 -2.73 -5.47
C ALA A 146 5.67 -1.23 -5.30
N SER A 147 4.43 -0.85 -5.60
CA SER A 147 3.92 0.52 -5.43
C SER A 147 3.35 0.83 -4.04
N ALA A 148 3.33 -0.15 -3.12
CA ALA A 148 2.90 0.07 -1.73
C ALA A 148 3.97 0.81 -0.91
#